data_AF-G9ZNU4-F1
#
_entry.id   AF-G9ZNU4-F1
#
_cell.length_a   1.000
_cell.length_b   1.000
_cell.length_c   1.000
_cell.angle_alpha   90.00
_cell.angle_beta   90.00
_cell.angle_gamma   90.00
#
_symmetry.space_group_name_H-M   'P 1'
#
loop_
_entity.id
_entity.type
_entity.pdbx_description
1 polymer ?
#
loop_
_entity_poly.entity_id
_entity_poly.type
_entity_poly.pdbx_seq_one_letter_code
_entity_poly.pdbx_strand_id
1 'polypeptide(L)'
;MSKLGPSKLLRIMYLTMFFTVACYAGLYYGQAAGTSWGIMALYALQVTWGISNSGTGYVPWTVYTFIPDVDEMVTKQRREGVFAGIMTFARKTTSALAPFLTGIVLSAFGFNEAAKTQSAGAMNGLILWMVLGSGIMLLAAHLITYFFHLDRQHHQTLRAEIDRLKAGGKMADVDPQTKKVVENLTGFKYNQLWGHNNIV
;
A
#
# COMPACT_ATOMS: atom_id res chain seq x y z
N MET A 1 -5.84 12.05 18.13
CA MET A 1 -5.66 11.52 16.75
C MET A 1 -4.89 12.55 15.94
N SER A 2 -3.84 12.16 15.22
CA SER A 2 -2.88 13.08 14.60
C SER A 2 -3.54 14.01 13.57
N LYS A 3 -3.19 15.31 13.60
CA LYS A 3 -3.69 16.36 12.67
C LYS A 3 -3.33 16.13 11.18
N LEU A 4 -2.52 15.11 10.89
CA LEU A 4 -2.13 14.72 9.55
C LEU A 4 -3.12 13.68 9.01
N GLY A 5 -3.83 14.04 7.93
CA GLY A 5 -4.71 13.13 7.21
C GLY A 5 -3.95 11.90 6.68
N PRO A 6 -4.62 10.75 6.53
CA PRO A 6 -3.93 9.47 6.31
C PRO A 6 -3.23 9.37 4.95
N SER A 7 -3.67 10.13 3.93
CA SER A 7 -2.93 10.28 2.66
C SER A 7 -1.60 11.05 2.84
N LYS A 8 -1.57 12.09 3.69
CA LYS A 8 -0.32 12.82 4.01
C LYS A 8 0.64 11.94 4.81
N LEU A 9 0.10 11.12 5.72
CA LEU A 9 0.91 10.16 6.48
C LEU A 9 1.57 9.14 5.54
N LEU A 10 0.81 8.57 4.59
CA LEU A 10 1.35 7.67 3.56
C LEU A 10 2.51 8.30 2.78
N ARG A 11 2.34 9.55 2.34
CA ARG A 11 3.40 10.27 1.60
C ARG A 11 4.66 10.44 2.43
N ILE A 12 4.53 10.80 3.72
CA ILE A 12 5.66 10.91 4.64
C ILE A 12 6.35 9.55 4.79
N MET A 13 5.60 8.45 4.94
CA MET A 13 6.20 7.11 5.07
C MET A 13 7.00 6.71 3.81
N TYR A 14 6.48 6.98 2.61
CA TYR A 14 7.22 6.73 1.37
C TYR A 14 8.48 7.62 1.25
N LEU A 15 8.41 8.89 1.67
CA LEU A 15 9.58 9.77 1.70
C LEU A 15 10.65 9.25 2.68
N THR A 16 10.25 8.73 3.83
CA THR A 16 11.18 8.08 4.77
C THR A 16 11.81 6.83 4.16
N MET A 17 11.07 6.01 3.40
CA MET A 17 11.65 4.86 2.68
C MET A 17 12.70 5.30 1.66
N PHE A 18 12.43 6.35 0.89
CA PHE A 18 13.41 6.92 -0.04
C PHE A 18 14.67 7.40 0.67
N PHE A 19 14.49 8.09 1.80
CA PHE A 19 15.60 8.53 2.63
C PHE A 19 16.44 7.34 3.13
N THR A 20 15.81 6.29 3.64
CA THR A 20 16.50 5.08 4.11
C THR A 20 17.29 4.41 2.97
N VAL A 21 16.72 4.29 1.77
CA VAL A 21 17.42 3.74 0.59
C VAL A 21 18.61 4.61 0.18
N ALA A 22 18.45 5.94 0.18
CA ALA A 22 19.54 6.88 -0.09
C ALA A 22 20.67 6.77 0.95
N CYS A 23 20.32 6.60 2.23
CA CYS A 23 21.31 6.39 3.29
C CYS A 23 22.05 5.06 3.15
N TYR A 24 21.40 3.98 2.68
CA TYR A 24 22.10 2.74 2.36
C TYR A 24 23.14 2.93 1.24
N ALA A 25 22.78 3.68 0.19
CA ALA A 25 23.73 4.01 -0.88
C ALA A 25 24.89 4.86 -0.34
N GLY A 26 24.59 5.89 0.46
CA GLY A 26 25.60 6.76 1.07
C GLY A 26 26.53 6.01 2.02
N LEU A 27 26.01 5.02 2.76
CA LEU A 27 26.82 4.19 3.67
C LEU A 27 27.76 3.27 2.88
N TYR A 28 27.34 2.75 1.72
CA TYR A 28 28.20 1.93 0.87
C TYR A 28 29.36 2.72 0.25
N TYR A 29 29.07 3.89 -0.32
CA TYR A 29 30.12 4.74 -0.92
C TYR A 29 30.94 5.52 0.12
N GLY A 30 30.49 5.54 1.37
CA GLY A 30 31.14 6.22 2.48
C GLY A 30 32.23 5.38 3.14
N GLN A 31 33.19 6.06 3.78
CA GLN A 31 34.28 5.42 4.54
C GLN A 31 33.81 4.66 5.79
N ALA A 32 32.53 4.78 6.16
CA ALA A 32 31.95 4.09 7.30
C ALA A 32 31.61 2.62 6.99
N ALA A 33 31.63 2.19 5.72
CA ALA A 33 31.38 0.80 5.33
C ALA A 33 32.39 -0.14 6.02
N GLY A 34 31.89 -1.15 6.74
CA GLY A 34 32.72 -2.13 7.44
C GLY A 34 33.29 -1.70 8.80
N THR A 35 33.00 -0.49 9.29
CA THR A 35 33.35 -0.04 10.64
C THR A 35 32.26 -0.39 11.66
N SER A 36 32.57 -0.45 12.96
CA SER A 36 31.56 -0.62 14.02
C SER A 36 30.47 0.44 13.96
N TRP A 37 30.82 1.68 13.58
CA TRP A 37 29.87 2.77 13.34
C TRP A 37 28.95 2.50 12.15
N GLY A 38 29.48 1.94 11.06
CA GLY A 38 28.70 1.51 9.90
C GLY A 38 27.69 0.41 10.24
N ILE A 39 28.08 -0.57 11.06
CA ILE A 39 27.18 -1.63 11.52
C ILE A 39 26.04 -1.04 12.38
N MET A 40 26.34 -0.12 13.29
CA MET A 40 25.32 0.56 14.10
C MET A 40 24.37 1.40 13.23
N ALA A 41 24.90 2.07 12.19
CA ALA A 41 24.09 2.79 11.23
C ALA A 41 23.17 1.87 10.42
N LEU A 42 23.61 0.66 10.03
CA LEU A 42 22.76 -0.33 9.37
C LEU A 42 21.57 -0.75 10.25
N TYR A 43 21.79 -0.97 11.55
CA TYR A 43 20.71 -1.27 12.49
C TYR A 43 19.73 -0.10 12.64
N ALA A 44 20.24 1.13 12.73
CA ALA A 44 19.39 2.32 12.77
C ALA A 44 18.54 2.44 11.49
N LEU A 45 19.12 2.18 10.32
CA LEU A 45 18.40 2.18 9.05
C LEU A 45 17.32 1.09 9.01
N GLN A 46 17.56 -0.09 9.57
CA GLN A 46 16.53 -1.14 9.66
C GLN A 46 15.34 -0.72 10.54
N VAL A 47 15.58 0.02 11.61
CA VAL A 47 14.49 0.59 12.43
C VAL A 47 13.67 1.59 11.62
N THR A 48 14.33 2.50 10.88
CA THR A 48 13.61 3.46 10.02
C THR A 48 12.81 2.78 8.91
N TRP A 49 13.36 1.71 8.33
CA TRP A 49 12.67 0.89 7.34
C TRP A 49 11.44 0.21 7.95
N GLY A 50 11.57 -0.39 9.13
CA GLY A 50 10.47 -1.05 9.84
C GLY A 50 9.30 -0.10 10.16
N ILE A 51 9.60 1.11 10.63
CA ILE A 51 8.58 2.13 10.91
C ILE A 51 7.84 2.53 9.63
N SER A 52 8.59 2.77 8.55
CA SER A 52 8.01 3.20 7.28
C SER A 52 7.16 2.10 6.65
N ASN A 53 7.65 0.86 6.67
CA ASN A 53 6.99 -0.32 6.11
C ASN A 53 5.68 -0.67 6.84
N SER A 54 5.65 -0.47 8.15
CA SER A 54 4.42 -0.57 8.94
C SER A 54 3.35 0.39 8.39
N GLY A 55 3.67 1.68 8.32
CA GLY A 55 2.71 2.70 7.89
C GLY A 55 2.18 2.49 6.46
N THR A 56 3.05 2.11 5.52
CA THR A 56 2.65 1.85 4.12
C THR A 56 1.79 0.60 3.98
N GLY A 57 2.00 -0.42 4.82
CA GLY A 57 1.19 -1.64 4.82
C GLY A 57 -0.21 -1.41 5.41
N TYR A 58 -0.31 -0.74 6.55
CA TYR A 58 -1.59 -0.62 7.27
C TYR A 58 -2.67 0.15 6.53
N VAL A 59 -2.30 1.17 5.73
CA VAL A 59 -3.30 2.04 5.10
C VAL A 59 -4.09 1.34 3.99
N PRO A 60 -3.47 0.64 3.01
CA PRO A 60 -4.20 -0.17 2.04
C PRO A 60 -5.04 -1.27 2.70
N TRP A 61 -4.55 -1.90 3.77
CA TRP A 61 -5.32 -2.90 4.52
C TRP A 61 -6.59 -2.30 5.13
N THR A 62 -6.50 -1.08 5.64
CA THR A 62 -7.66 -0.37 6.19
C THR A 62 -8.65 0.01 5.10
N VAL A 63 -8.18 0.48 3.93
CA VAL A 63 -9.09 0.84 2.82
C VAL A 63 -9.75 -0.38 2.23
N TYR A 64 -9.01 -1.48 2.11
CA TYR A 64 -9.47 -2.72 1.52
C TYR A 64 -10.71 -3.29 2.23
N THR A 65 -10.76 -3.20 3.56
CA THR A 65 -11.93 -3.69 4.32
C THR A 65 -13.23 -2.95 3.95
N PHE A 66 -13.14 -1.80 3.28
CA PHE A 66 -14.29 -1.00 2.90
C PHE A 66 -14.81 -1.30 1.48
N ILE A 67 -14.01 -1.96 0.63
CA ILE A 67 -14.41 -2.27 -0.74
C ILE A 67 -15.65 -3.19 -0.77
N PRO A 68 -15.73 -4.25 0.06
CA PRO A 68 -16.93 -5.08 0.12
C PRO A 68 -18.17 -4.33 0.64
N ASP A 69 -18.01 -3.35 1.53
CA ASP A 69 -19.14 -2.53 2.02
C ASP A 69 -19.71 -1.65 0.90
N VAL A 70 -18.84 -1.08 0.06
CA VAL A 70 -19.25 -0.31 -1.13
C VAL A 70 -19.96 -1.22 -2.13
N ASP A 71 -19.43 -2.43 -2.36
CA ASP A 71 -20.05 -3.43 -3.24
C ASP A 71 -21.43 -3.88 -2.71
N GLU A 72 -21.56 -4.09 -1.40
CA GLU A 72 -22.83 -4.43 -0.76
C GLU A 72 -23.85 -3.29 -0.94
N MET A 73 -23.43 -2.03 -0.81
CA MET A 73 -24.33 -0.89 -1.03
C MET A 73 -24.85 -0.82 -2.47
N VAL A 74 -24.05 -1.23 -3.46
CA VAL A 74 -24.47 -1.25 -4.87
C VAL A 74 -25.33 -2.48 -5.17
N THR A 75 -24.86 -3.67 -4.82
CA THR A 75 -25.41 -4.95 -5.31
C THR A 75 -26.35 -5.65 -4.32
N LYS A 76 -26.38 -5.21 -3.06
CA LYS A 76 -27.08 -5.89 -1.95
C LYS A 76 -26.55 -7.31 -1.66
N GLN A 77 -25.41 -7.69 -2.23
CA GLN A 77 -24.78 -8.99 -2.01
C GLN A 77 -23.49 -8.83 -1.22
N ARG A 78 -23.21 -9.78 -0.33
CA ARG A 78 -21.99 -9.78 0.47
C ARG A 78 -20.95 -10.71 -0.14
N ARG A 79 -20.05 -10.15 -0.96
CA ARG A 79 -19.01 -10.90 -1.71
C ARG A 79 -17.60 -10.74 -1.13
N GLU A 80 -17.49 -10.55 0.18
CA GLU A 80 -16.23 -10.35 0.90
C GLU A 80 -15.16 -11.41 0.59
N GLY A 81 -15.57 -12.69 0.46
CA GLY A 81 -14.66 -13.80 0.19
C GLY A 81 -13.96 -13.70 -1.18
N VAL A 82 -14.65 -13.18 -2.20
CA VAL A 82 -14.10 -13.02 -3.56
C VAL A 82 -13.04 -11.92 -3.55
N PHE A 83 -13.33 -10.78 -2.93
CA PHE A 83 -12.36 -9.71 -2.75
C PHE A 83 -11.14 -10.17 -1.94
N ALA A 84 -11.36 -10.97 -0.88
CA ALA A 84 -10.28 -11.45 -0.03
C ALA A 84 -9.38 -12.45 -0.77
N GLY A 85 -9.98 -13.29 -1.61
CA GLY A 85 -9.28 -14.19 -2.51
C GLY A 85 -8.38 -13.44 -3.50
N ILE A 86 -8.93 -12.45 -4.22
CA ILE A 86 -8.19 -11.66 -5.21
C ILE A 86 -7.03 -10.90 -4.54
N MET A 87 -7.27 -10.26 -3.39
CA MET A 87 -6.24 -9.54 -2.66
C MET A 87 -5.09 -10.46 -2.22
N THR A 88 -5.44 -11.61 -1.62
CA THR A 88 -4.44 -12.57 -1.14
C THR A 88 -3.65 -13.15 -2.29
N PHE A 89 -4.31 -13.46 -3.40
CA PHE A 89 -3.67 -13.93 -4.61
C PHE A 89 -2.70 -12.88 -5.17
N ALA A 90 -3.14 -11.64 -5.39
CA ALA A 90 -2.30 -10.56 -5.89
C ALA A 90 -1.09 -10.32 -4.98
N ARG A 91 -1.30 -10.35 -3.65
CA ARG A 91 -0.23 -10.20 -2.66
C ARG A 91 0.77 -11.36 -2.74
N LYS A 92 0.31 -12.61 -2.73
CA LYS A 92 1.18 -13.79 -2.77
C LYS A 92 1.97 -13.85 -4.07
N THR A 93 1.34 -13.54 -5.20
CA THR A 93 2.01 -13.45 -6.50
C THR A 93 3.09 -12.38 -6.48
N THR A 94 2.79 -11.17 -5.99
CA THR A 94 3.79 -10.09 -5.90
C THR A 94 4.93 -10.45 -4.94
N SER A 95 4.62 -11.05 -3.79
CA SER A 95 5.62 -11.49 -2.80
C SER A 95 6.50 -12.65 -3.30
N ALA A 96 6.05 -13.44 -4.27
CA ALA A 96 6.86 -14.48 -4.92
C ALA A 96 7.67 -13.90 -6.09
N LEU A 97 7.06 -13.01 -6.88
CA LEU A 97 7.67 -12.42 -8.06
C LEU A 97 8.81 -11.45 -7.70
N ALA A 98 8.68 -10.68 -6.63
CA ALA A 98 9.71 -9.73 -6.21
C ALA A 98 11.08 -10.37 -5.89
N PRO A 99 11.18 -11.40 -5.02
CA PRO A 99 12.45 -12.09 -4.79
C PRO A 99 12.92 -12.87 -6.02
N PHE A 100 12.01 -13.43 -6.82
CA PHE A 100 12.37 -14.11 -8.06
C PHE A 100 13.05 -13.19 -9.07
N LEU A 101 12.46 -12.01 -9.36
CA LEU A 101 13.06 -11.00 -10.22
C LEU A 101 14.39 -10.49 -9.67
N THR A 102 14.48 -10.31 -8.35
CA THR A 102 15.73 -9.94 -7.69
C THR A 102 16.81 -10.99 -7.91
N GLY A 103 16.49 -12.29 -7.80
CA GLY A 103 17.43 -13.38 -8.08
C GLY A 103 17.94 -13.38 -9.52
N ILE A 104 17.06 -13.16 -10.51
CA ILE A 104 17.45 -13.06 -11.92
C ILE A 104 18.44 -11.90 -12.14
N VAL A 105 18.13 -10.72 -11.61
CA VAL A 105 19.00 -9.54 -11.76
C VAL A 105 20.35 -9.78 -11.09
N LEU A 106 20.36 -10.29 -9.87
CA LEU A 106 21.60 -10.58 -9.15
C LEU A 106 22.45 -11.65 -9.85
N SER A 107 21.82 -12.71 -10.37
CA SER A 107 22.50 -13.73 -11.17
C SER A 107 23.14 -13.15 -12.43
N ALA A 108 22.47 -12.20 -13.11
CA ALA A 108 23.02 -11.52 -14.28
C ALA A 108 24.26 -10.66 -13.96
N PHE A 109 24.36 -10.11 -12.74
CA PHE A 109 25.55 -9.41 -12.25
C PHE A 109 26.65 -10.34 -11.70
N GLY A 110 26.46 -11.66 -11.78
CA GLY A 110 27.42 -12.65 -11.30
C GLY A 110 27.45 -12.78 -9.78
N PHE A 111 26.34 -12.47 -9.10
CA PHE A 111 26.21 -12.70 -7.66
C PHE A 111 26.30 -14.20 -7.35
N ASN A 112 27.20 -14.57 -6.43
CA ASN A 112 27.41 -15.94 -6.02
C ASN A 112 27.14 -16.09 -4.52
N GLU A 113 25.99 -16.65 -4.16
CA GLU A 113 25.58 -16.86 -2.76
C GLU A 113 26.59 -17.65 -1.93
N ALA A 114 27.38 -18.53 -2.55
CA ALA A 114 28.36 -19.38 -1.88
C ALA A 114 29.75 -18.73 -1.72
N ALA A 115 30.00 -17.58 -2.34
CA ALA A 115 31.30 -16.91 -2.28
C ALA A 115 31.44 -16.07 -1.00
N LYS A 116 32.54 -16.28 -0.25
CA LYS A 116 32.88 -15.49 0.95
C LYS A 116 33.14 -14.01 0.62
N THR A 117 33.63 -13.73 -0.59
CA THR A 117 33.85 -12.38 -1.11
C THR A 117 33.20 -12.27 -2.48
N GLN A 118 32.37 -11.23 -2.65
CA GLN A 118 31.72 -10.96 -3.94
C GLN A 118 32.66 -10.19 -4.86
N SER A 119 32.49 -10.37 -6.16
CA SER A 119 33.20 -9.54 -7.15
C SER A 119 32.73 -8.08 -7.05
N ALA A 120 33.60 -7.14 -7.44
CA ALA A 120 33.23 -5.72 -7.48
C ALA A 120 32.02 -5.48 -8.42
N GLY A 121 31.90 -6.27 -9.50
CA GLY A 121 30.76 -6.23 -10.41
C GLY A 121 29.45 -6.68 -9.74
N ALA A 122 29.46 -7.77 -8.98
CA ALA A 122 28.30 -8.27 -8.26
C ALA A 122 27.83 -7.30 -7.17
N MET A 123 28.78 -6.68 -6.44
CA MET A 123 28.46 -5.69 -5.40
C MET A 123 27.83 -4.42 -6.02
N ASN A 124 28.40 -3.90 -7.11
CA ASN A 124 27.83 -2.76 -7.81
C ASN A 124 26.44 -3.09 -8.38
N GLY A 125 26.23 -4.29 -8.91
CA GLY A 125 24.93 -4.77 -9.36
C GLY A 125 23.88 -4.82 -8.25
N LEU A 126 24.26 -5.33 -7.07
CA LEU A 126 23.40 -5.38 -5.89
C LEU A 126 22.93 -3.98 -5.49
N ILE A 127 23.84 -3.01 -5.44
CA ILE A 127 23.50 -1.65 -5.00
C ILE A 127 22.73 -0.89 -6.06
N LEU A 128 23.06 -1.11 -7.34
CA LEU A 128 22.27 -0.57 -8.44
C LEU A 128 20.82 -1.08 -8.37
N TRP A 129 20.62 -2.39 -8.14
CA TRP A 129 19.29 -2.96 -7.97
C TRP A 129 18.59 -2.45 -6.72
N MET A 130 19.32 -2.32 -5.60
CA MET A 130 18.78 -1.78 -4.35
C MET A 130 18.36 -0.32 -4.49
N VAL A 131 19.12 0.52 -5.21
CA VAL A 131 18.83 1.96 -5.34
C VAL A 131 17.86 2.22 -6.48
N LEU A 132 18.16 1.76 -7.70
CA LEU A 132 17.32 2.01 -8.86
C LEU A 132 16.10 1.10 -8.88
N GLY A 133 16.27 -0.21 -8.65
CA GLY A 133 15.16 -1.17 -8.67
C GLY A 133 14.12 -0.86 -7.60
N SER A 134 14.56 -0.74 -6.34
CA SER A 134 13.64 -0.36 -5.26
C SER A 134 13.17 1.10 -5.37
N GLY A 135 14.02 2.01 -5.83
CA GLY A 135 13.66 3.42 -6.01
C GLY A 135 12.56 3.64 -7.05
N ILE A 136 12.62 2.95 -8.19
CA ILE A 136 11.57 3.01 -9.22
C ILE A 136 10.25 2.45 -8.67
N MET A 137 10.29 1.32 -7.96
CA MET A 137 9.09 0.74 -7.34
C MET A 137 8.50 1.66 -6.26
N LEU A 138 9.34 2.25 -5.41
CA LEU A 138 8.92 3.22 -4.40
C LEU A 138 8.35 4.49 -5.06
N LEU A 139 8.88 4.92 -6.20
CA LEU A 139 8.39 6.09 -6.92
C LEU A 139 7.02 5.84 -7.51
N ALA A 140 6.83 4.69 -8.16
CA ALA A 140 5.52 4.27 -8.65
C ALA A 140 4.50 4.20 -7.50
N ALA A 141 4.86 3.58 -6.37
CA ALA A 141 4.00 3.50 -5.19
C ALA A 141 3.68 4.89 -4.62
N HIS A 142 4.67 5.79 -4.56
CA HIS A 142 4.49 7.16 -4.09
C HIS A 142 3.55 7.95 -5.01
N LEU A 143 3.69 7.83 -6.33
CA LEU A 143 2.81 8.49 -7.30
C LEU A 143 1.36 7.99 -7.17
N ILE A 144 1.16 6.69 -6.94
CA ILE A 144 -0.18 6.12 -6.71
C ILE A 144 -0.86 6.74 -5.47
N THR A 145 -0.10 7.16 -4.45
CA THR A 145 -0.70 7.82 -3.27
C THR A 145 -1.41 9.14 -3.57
N TYR A 146 -1.09 9.81 -4.69
CA TYR A 146 -1.77 11.05 -5.09
C TYR A 146 -3.18 10.77 -5.64
N PHE A 147 -3.43 9.57 -6.16
CA PHE A 147 -4.75 9.14 -6.59
C PHE A 147 -5.62 8.63 -5.43
N PHE A 148 -5.02 8.31 -4.28
CA PHE A 148 -5.74 7.86 -3.09
C PHE A 148 -6.38 9.04 -2.32
N HIS A 149 -7.67 9.28 -2.59
CA HIS A 149 -8.54 10.11 -1.76
C HIS A 149 -9.04 9.30 -0.56
N LEU A 150 -8.26 9.31 0.52
CA LEU A 150 -8.54 8.52 1.71
C LEU A 150 -9.42 9.30 2.67
N ASP A 151 -10.74 9.20 2.49
CA ASP A 151 -11.70 9.89 3.33
C ASP A 151 -12.37 8.95 4.35
N ARG A 152 -11.84 8.98 5.58
CA ARG A 152 -12.31 8.15 6.69
C ARG A 152 -13.67 8.61 7.23
N GLN A 153 -14.04 9.88 7.05
CA GLN A 153 -15.33 10.40 7.51
C GLN A 153 -16.47 9.88 6.64
N HIS A 154 -16.26 9.85 5.32
CA HIS A 154 -17.24 9.30 4.38
C HIS A 154 -17.55 7.81 4.63
N HIS A 155 -16.60 7.04 5.15
CA HIS A 155 -16.81 5.62 5.42
C HIS A 155 -17.78 5.37 6.59
N GLN A 156 -17.69 6.13 7.68
CA GLN A 156 -18.64 5.98 8.80
C GLN A 156 -20.07 6.28 8.36
N THR A 157 -20.23 7.30 7.51
CA THR A 157 -21.50 7.66 6.89
C THR A 157 -22.06 6.53 6.02
N LEU A 158 -21.22 5.90 5.19
CA LEU A 158 -21.63 4.77 4.35
C LEU A 158 -22.10 3.59 5.19
N ARG A 159 -21.35 3.22 6.23
CA ARG A 159 -21.69 2.06 7.07
C ARG A 159 -22.97 2.27 7.88
N ALA A 160 -23.14 3.46 8.45
CA ALA A 160 -24.37 3.84 9.14
C ALA A 160 -25.59 3.75 8.22
N GLU A 161 -25.42 4.11 6.94
CA GLU A 161 -26.50 4.03 5.95
C GLU A 161 -26.83 2.58 5.56
N ILE A 162 -25.82 1.73 5.38
CA ILE A 162 -26.02 0.30 5.14
C ILE A 162 -26.77 -0.34 6.31
N ASP A 163 -26.40 -0.02 7.55
CA ASP A 163 -27.07 -0.53 8.76
C ASP A 163 -28.53 -0.05 8.85
N ARG A 164 -28.81 1.21 8.47
CA ARG A 164 -30.18 1.77 8.39
C ARG A 164 -31.04 1.02 7.37
N LEU A 165 -30.49 0.72 6.19
CA LEU A 165 -31.21 -0.02 5.15
C LEU A 165 -31.44 -1.48 5.54
N LYS A 166 -30.48 -2.12 6.22
CA LYS A 166 -30.63 -3.47 6.80
C LYS A 166 -31.71 -3.51 7.89
N ALA A 167 -31.86 -2.45 8.67
CA ALA A 167 -32.91 -2.31 9.68
C ALA A 167 -34.31 -2.05 9.10
N GLY A 168 -34.46 -2.01 7.76
CA GLY A 168 -35.73 -1.76 7.08
C GLY A 168 -36.04 -0.29 6.81
N GLY A 169 -35.05 0.60 6.97
CA GLY A 169 -35.19 2.02 6.61
C GLY A 169 -35.47 2.21 5.12
N LYS A 170 -36.32 3.18 4.78
CA LYS A 170 -36.61 3.50 3.37
C LYS A 170 -35.47 4.33 2.78
N MET A 171 -35.10 4.03 1.53
CA MET A 171 -34.15 4.85 0.76
C MET A 171 -34.59 6.32 0.62
N ALA A 172 -35.90 6.59 0.67
CA ALA A 172 -36.44 7.96 0.60
C ALA A 172 -36.07 8.83 1.82
N ASP A 173 -35.81 8.22 2.98
CA ASP A 173 -35.55 8.93 4.23
C ASP A 173 -34.04 9.20 4.45
N VAL A 174 -33.23 9.10 3.39
CA VAL A 174 -31.78 9.34 3.47
C VAL A 174 -31.49 10.82 3.68
N ASP A 175 -30.54 11.12 4.56
CA ASP A 175 -30.06 12.48 4.75
C ASP A 175 -29.34 12.99 3.47
N PRO A 176 -29.54 14.26 3.05
CA PRO A 176 -28.93 14.80 1.84
C PRO A 176 -27.39 14.81 1.83
N GLN A 177 -26.72 14.93 2.98
CA GLN A 177 -25.26 14.76 3.05
C GLN A 177 -24.89 13.29 2.86
N THR A 178 -25.54 12.36 3.56
CA THR A 178 -25.32 10.92 3.41
C THR A 178 -25.49 10.49 1.95
N LYS A 179 -26.54 10.96 1.28
CA LYS A 179 -26.78 10.69 -0.14
C LYS A 179 -25.59 11.10 -1.02
N LYS A 180 -25.12 12.34 -0.89
CA LYS A 180 -23.96 12.84 -1.67
C LYS A 180 -22.70 12.04 -1.42
N VAL A 181 -22.46 11.67 -0.16
CA VAL A 181 -21.29 10.87 0.23
C VAL A 181 -21.36 9.48 -0.40
N VAL A 182 -22.51 8.81 -0.31
CA VAL A 182 -22.70 7.48 -0.87
C VAL A 182 -22.60 7.50 -2.40
N GLU A 183 -23.17 8.50 -3.08
CA GLU A 183 -23.06 8.65 -4.54
C GLU A 183 -21.60 8.88 -4.96
N ASN A 184 -20.84 9.66 -4.19
CA ASN A 184 -19.40 9.89 -4.45
C ASN A 184 -18.56 8.62 -4.24
N LEU A 185 -18.87 7.82 -3.20
CA LEU A 185 -18.12 6.60 -2.90
C LEU A 185 -18.45 5.43 -3.86
N THR A 186 -19.70 5.32 -4.28
CA THR A 186 -20.17 4.22 -5.14
C THR A 186 -20.03 4.55 -6.63
N GLY A 187 -20.04 5.83 -7.01
CA GLY A 187 -20.10 6.27 -8.40
C GLY A 187 -21.47 6.12 -9.06
N PHE A 188 -22.48 5.60 -8.34
CA PHE A 188 -23.85 5.43 -8.81
C PHE A 188 -24.79 6.46 -8.19
N LYS A 189 -25.87 6.79 -8.88
CA LYS A 189 -26.95 7.58 -8.27
C LYS A 189 -27.61 6.77 -7.18
N TYR A 190 -28.01 7.43 -6.09
CA TYR A 190 -28.52 6.74 -4.91
C TYR A 190 -29.78 5.91 -5.18
N ASN A 191 -30.60 6.31 -6.16
CA ASN A 191 -31.77 5.54 -6.58
C ASN A 191 -31.45 4.23 -7.32
N GLN A 192 -30.20 4.03 -7.75
CA GLN A 192 -29.70 2.81 -8.39
C GLN A 192 -28.98 1.89 -7.39
N LEU A 193 -28.88 2.29 -6.12
CA LEU A 193 -28.22 1.51 -5.09
C LEU A 193 -29.18 0.48 -4.50
N TRP A 194 -28.63 -0.38 -3.63
CA TRP A 194 -29.38 -1.39 -2.92
C TRP A 194 -30.07 -2.41 -3.84
N GLY A 195 -29.41 -2.78 -4.94
CA GLY A 195 -29.93 -3.73 -5.93
C GLY A 195 -30.94 -3.15 -6.94
N HIS A 196 -31.11 -1.82 -7.00
CA HIS A 196 -31.92 -1.15 -8.02
C HIS A 196 -31.12 -0.79 -9.29
N ASN A 197 -30.11 -1.61 -9.63
CA ASN A 197 -29.27 -1.44 -10.83
C ASN A 197 -29.22 -2.74 -11.66
N ASN A 198 -28.75 -2.60 -12.91
CA ASN A 198 -28.61 -3.72 -13.85
C ASN A 198 -27.28 -4.48 -13.70
N ILE A 199 -26.58 -4.33 -12.57
CA ILE A 199 -25.24 -4.93 -12.35
C ILE A 199 -25.36 -6.29 -11.63
N VAL A 200 -26.57 -6.62 -11.17
CA VAL A 200 -26.92 -7.87 -10.49
C VAL A 200 -27.84 -8.72 -11.36
#